data_AF-A0A2D8TDB9-F1
#
_entry.id   AF-A0A2D8TDB9-F1
#
_cell.length_a   1.000
_cell.length_b   1.000
_cell.length_c   1.000
_cell.angle_alpha   90.00
_cell.angle_beta   90.00
_cell.angle_gamma   90.00
#
_symmetry.space_group_name_H-M   'P 1'
#
loop_
_entity.id
_entity.type
_entity.pdbx_description
1 polymer ?
#
loop_
_entity_poly.entity_id
_entity_poly.type
_entity_poly.pdbx_seq_one_letter_code
_entity_poly.pdbx_strand_id
1 'polypeptide(L)'
;MILETDMFLAEHRASGRYLKSDFHARPRDGMAYEPYYWLVPNPFAADVLYSRRGWEMTFASEKNGWNLVADHFDIVPRPGCKCCGATNIMLHIDMERDFRDHPSIRCYKHKDRNPCAIEGCPRTTALKGSVRTTDAWLCSEHWKRFCPPRSARRRAYRSFFNKAKKLGLTSKDRWPVELEDGYWRFWDLLIRNARAKHAATGALDPSEINRLFGWTE
;
A
#
# COMPACT_ATOMS: atom_id res chain seq x y z
N MET A 1 -17.19 6.73 -16.81
CA MET A 1 -16.31 7.69 -17.51
C MET A 1 -14.95 7.60 -16.86
N ILE A 2 -14.07 6.77 -17.42
CA ILE A 2 -12.70 6.55 -16.93
C ILE A 2 -11.87 7.67 -17.53
N LEU A 3 -11.41 8.61 -16.69
CA LEU A 3 -10.47 9.64 -17.14
C LEU A 3 -9.11 8.97 -17.28
N GLU A 4 -8.67 8.76 -18.52
CA GLU A 4 -7.33 8.29 -18.88
C GLU A 4 -6.26 9.25 -18.33
N THR A 5 -5.79 8.98 -17.12
CA THR A 5 -4.50 9.48 -16.63
C THR A 5 -3.71 8.31 -16.04
N ASP A 6 -3.71 7.18 -16.74
CA ASP A 6 -2.96 6.00 -16.33
C ASP A 6 -1.49 6.23 -16.66
N MET A 7 -0.71 6.49 -15.62
CA MET A 7 0.75 6.43 -15.67
C MET A 7 1.18 4.97 -15.79
N PHE A 8 2.19 4.68 -16.61
CA PHE A 8 2.69 3.32 -16.84
C PHE A 8 4.16 3.21 -16.43
N LEU A 9 4.55 2.01 -16.00
CA LEU A 9 5.90 1.62 -15.61
C LEU A 9 6.36 0.45 -16.47
N ALA A 10 7.67 0.22 -16.49
CA ALA A 10 8.26 -1.02 -16.98
C ALA A 10 8.69 -1.90 -15.79
N GLU A 11 8.10 -3.09 -15.66
CA GLU A 11 8.40 -4.10 -14.65
C GLU A 11 9.26 -5.20 -15.25
N HIS A 12 10.38 -5.51 -14.60
CA HIS A 12 11.33 -6.52 -15.03
C HIS A 12 10.83 -7.92 -14.71
N ARG A 13 10.59 -8.71 -15.77
CA ARG A 13 9.93 -10.03 -15.72
C ARG A 13 10.53 -10.99 -14.71
N ALA A 14 11.86 -11.08 -14.68
CA ALA A 14 12.53 -12.07 -13.84
C ALA A 14 12.57 -11.69 -12.35
N SER A 15 12.39 -10.41 -12.01
CA SER A 15 12.60 -9.93 -10.63
C SER A 15 11.41 -9.21 -10.00
N GLY A 16 10.38 -8.86 -10.80
CA GLY A 16 9.24 -8.05 -10.35
C GLY A 16 9.64 -6.62 -9.91
N ARG A 17 10.84 -6.17 -10.29
CA ARG A 17 11.35 -4.82 -9.97
C ARG A 17 11.09 -3.88 -11.12
N TYR A 18 11.09 -2.58 -10.85
CA TYR A 18 10.73 -1.58 -11.82
C TYR A 18 11.96 -0.87 -12.40
N LEU A 19 11.86 -0.48 -13.67
CA LEU A 19 12.93 0.19 -14.40
C LEU A 19 13.12 1.63 -13.90
N LYS A 20 14.37 1.97 -13.58
CA LYS A 20 14.84 3.35 -13.44
C LYS A 20 16.07 3.55 -14.32
N SER A 21 16.13 4.66 -15.03
CA SER A 21 17.12 4.86 -16.07
C SER A 21 17.54 6.31 -16.17
N ASP A 22 18.65 6.51 -16.88
CA ASP A 22 18.95 7.79 -17.48
C ASP A 22 18.70 7.66 -18.99
N PHE A 23 17.48 7.99 -19.44
CA PHE A 23 17.10 7.90 -20.86
C PHE A 23 17.99 8.72 -21.80
N HIS A 24 18.74 9.68 -21.27
CA HIS A 24 19.60 10.57 -22.04
C HIS A 24 21.08 10.20 -21.93
N ALA A 25 21.44 9.24 -21.09
CA ALA A 25 22.80 8.72 -21.02
C ALA A 25 23.17 8.12 -22.38
N ARG A 26 24.17 8.71 -23.02
CA ARG A 26 24.83 8.12 -24.19
C ARG A 26 25.88 7.13 -23.69
N PRO A 27 26.12 6.03 -24.43
CA PRO A 27 27.30 5.21 -24.17
C PRO A 27 28.55 6.09 -24.18
N ARG A 28 29.45 5.91 -23.21
CA ARG A 28 30.82 6.45 -23.33
C ARG A 28 31.53 5.70 -24.45
N ASP A 29 32.38 6.39 -25.20
CA ASP A 29 33.18 5.79 -26.26
C ASP A 29 33.84 4.48 -25.79
N GLY A 30 33.54 3.37 -26.47
CA GLY A 30 34.07 2.04 -26.17
C GLY A 30 33.24 1.14 -25.26
N MET A 31 32.07 1.58 -24.76
CA MET A 31 31.13 0.72 -24.01
C MET A 31 30.04 0.13 -24.91
N ALA A 32 29.53 -1.05 -24.53
CA ALA A 32 28.43 -1.73 -25.22
C ALA A 32 27.20 -0.81 -25.38
N TYR A 33 26.47 -0.96 -26.49
CA TYR A 33 25.31 -0.16 -26.89
C TYR A 33 24.04 -0.44 -26.05
N GLU A 34 24.20 -0.91 -24.82
CA GLU A 34 23.08 -1.20 -23.94
C GLU A 34 22.66 0.07 -23.16
N PRO A 35 21.35 0.27 -22.94
CA PRO A 35 20.86 1.40 -22.18
C PRO A 35 21.33 1.31 -20.73
N TYR A 36 21.70 2.44 -20.14
CA TYR A 36 22.05 2.50 -18.72
C TYR A 36 20.77 2.56 -17.87
N TYR A 37 20.44 1.44 -17.22
CA TYR A 37 19.31 1.32 -16.29
C TYR A 37 19.69 0.52 -15.05
N TRP A 38 18.88 0.66 -14.01
CA TRP A 38 18.93 -0.17 -12.82
C TRP A 38 17.50 -0.46 -12.34
N LEU A 39 17.37 -1.53 -11.54
CA LEU A 39 16.07 -2.00 -11.09
C LEU A 39 15.80 -1.54 -9.66
N VAL A 40 14.68 -0.85 -9.47
CA VAL A 40 14.21 -0.40 -8.16
C VAL A 40 13.05 -1.28 -7.69
N PRO A 41 13.01 -1.69 -6.41
CA PRO A 41 11.87 -2.46 -5.88
C PRO A 41 10.59 -1.61 -5.74
N ASN A 42 10.70 -0.29 -5.83
CA ASN A 42 9.61 0.64 -5.63
C ASN A 42 9.07 1.20 -6.97
N PRO A 43 7.80 0.94 -7.33
CA PRO A 43 7.19 1.46 -8.56
C PRO A 43 7.10 2.99 -8.63
N PHE A 44 7.24 3.71 -7.51
CA PHE A 44 7.22 5.18 -7.50
C PHE A 44 8.59 5.80 -7.68
N ALA A 45 9.66 5.04 -7.47
CA ALA A 45 11.01 5.47 -7.78
C ALA A 45 11.38 5.21 -9.24
N ALA A 46 10.60 4.35 -9.92
CA ALA A 46 10.74 3.99 -11.32
C ALA A 46 10.42 5.17 -12.25
N ASP A 47 10.89 5.04 -13.48
CA ASP A 47 10.52 5.96 -14.53
C ASP A 47 9.05 5.77 -14.92
N VAL A 48 8.40 6.87 -15.29
CA VAL A 48 6.98 6.91 -15.59
C VAL A 48 6.78 7.51 -16.97
N LEU A 49 5.96 6.86 -17.78
CA LEU A 49 5.42 7.44 -19.01
C LEU A 49 3.90 7.56 -18.90
N TYR A 50 3.35 8.64 -19.44
CA TYR A 50 1.92 8.98 -19.36
C TYR A 50 1.05 8.18 -20.36
N SER A 51 1.60 7.12 -20.95
CA SER A 51 0.86 6.17 -21.79
C SER A 51 1.67 4.87 -21.96
N ARG A 52 0.95 3.75 -22.17
CA ARG A 52 1.56 2.47 -22.58
C ARG A 52 2.37 2.64 -23.87
N ARG A 53 1.81 3.37 -24.84
CA ARG A 53 2.46 3.66 -26.13
C ARG A 53 3.81 4.35 -25.97
N GLY A 54 3.97 5.21 -24.97
CA GLY A 54 5.27 5.83 -24.66
C GLY A 54 6.35 4.79 -24.39
N TRP A 55 6.03 3.77 -23.59
CA TRP A 55 6.97 2.68 -23.30
C TRP A 55 7.25 1.80 -24.51
N GLU A 56 6.21 1.48 -25.29
CA GLU A 56 6.37 0.71 -26.53
C GLU A 56 7.29 1.42 -27.51
N MET A 57 7.17 2.75 -27.65
CA MET A 57 8.06 3.54 -28.50
C MET A 57 9.49 3.57 -27.97
N THR A 58 9.67 3.66 -26.64
CA THR A 58 11.01 3.58 -26.02
C THR A 58 11.65 2.22 -26.29
N PHE A 59 10.93 1.13 -26.07
CA PHE A 59 11.42 -0.22 -26.30
C PHE A 59 11.56 -0.60 -27.77
N ALA A 60 10.93 0.14 -28.70
CA ALA A 60 11.20 0.01 -30.12
C ALA A 60 12.42 0.83 -30.59
N SER A 61 13.00 1.67 -29.73
CA SER A 61 14.04 2.63 -30.12
C SER A 61 15.44 2.00 -30.15
N GLU A 62 16.05 1.98 -31.35
CA GLU A 62 17.45 1.60 -31.54
C GLU A 62 18.43 2.68 -31.07
N LYS A 63 17.97 3.94 -30.97
CA LYS A 63 18.82 5.13 -30.76
C LYS A 63 19.68 5.04 -29.49
N ASN A 64 19.20 4.32 -28.47
CA ASN A 64 19.90 4.12 -27.20
C ASN A 64 19.89 2.63 -26.77
N GLY A 65 19.69 1.71 -27.72
CA GLY A 65 19.71 0.25 -27.47
C GLY A 65 18.56 -0.30 -26.62
N TRP A 66 17.49 0.47 -26.40
CA TRP A 66 16.34 0.03 -25.59
C TRP A 66 15.62 -1.18 -26.16
N ASN A 67 15.69 -1.37 -27.48
CA ASN A 67 15.21 -2.57 -28.16
C ASN A 67 15.96 -3.85 -27.76
N LEU A 68 17.21 -3.75 -27.30
CA LEU A 68 18.02 -4.91 -26.91
C LEU A 68 17.60 -5.53 -25.58
N VAL A 69 16.88 -4.77 -24.75
CA VAL A 69 16.46 -5.20 -23.39
C VAL A 69 14.94 -5.21 -23.23
N ALA A 70 14.20 -4.94 -24.31
CA ALA A 70 12.75 -4.77 -24.30
C ALA A 70 12.01 -6.02 -23.81
N ASP A 71 12.49 -7.20 -24.17
CA ASP A 71 11.92 -8.50 -23.80
C ASP A 71 12.05 -8.83 -22.31
N HIS A 72 12.91 -8.12 -21.59
CA HIS A 72 13.05 -8.23 -20.13
C HIS A 72 11.92 -7.55 -19.36
N PHE A 73 11.10 -6.72 -20.00
CA PHE A 73 10.13 -5.86 -19.31
C PHE A 73 8.68 -6.07 -19.77
N ASP A 74 7.76 -6.01 -18.80
CA ASP A 74 6.34 -5.83 -19.01
C ASP A 74 5.93 -4.39 -18.74
N ILE A 75 5.04 -3.85 -19.58
CA ILE A 75 4.47 -2.52 -19.37
C ILE A 75 3.22 -2.67 -18.50
N VAL A 76 3.26 -2.10 -17.30
CA VAL A 76 2.23 -2.24 -16.27
C VAL A 76 1.69 -0.89 -15.82
N PRO A 77 0.42 -0.79 -15.43
CA PRO A 77 -0.12 0.45 -14.86
C PRO A 77 0.58 0.76 -13.53
N ARG A 78 0.92 2.03 -13.33
CA ARG A 78 1.49 2.52 -12.07
C ARG A 78 0.46 2.33 -10.95
N PRO A 79 0.84 1.75 -9.79
CA PRO A 79 -0.05 1.67 -8.64
C PRO A 79 -0.53 3.05 -8.17
N GLY A 80 -1.71 3.12 -7.57
CA GLY A 80 -2.25 4.32 -6.94
C GLY A 80 -1.90 4.41 -5.45
N CYS A 81 -2.03 5.59 -4.84
CA CYS A 81 -1.90 5.73 -3.38
C CYS A 81 -2.90 4.84 -2.64
N LYS A 82 -2.44 3.97 -1.72
CA LYS A 82 -3.32 3.05 -0.96
C LYS A 82 -4.38 3.73 -0.07
N CYS A 83 -4.25 5.04 0.18
CA CYS A 83 -5.20 5.81 0.99
C CYS A 83 -6.24 6.57 0.16
N CYS A 84 -5.91 6.98 -1.07
CA CYS A 84 -6.81 7.84 -1.87
C CYS A 84 -6.93 7.45 -3.34
N GLY A 85 -6.30 6.36 -3.77
CA GLY A 85 -6.36 5.84 -5.14
C GLY A 85 -5.60 6.68 -6.19
N ALA A 86 -5.24 7.92 -5.89
CA ALA A 86 -4.60 8.82 -6.85
C ALA A 86 -3.29 8.23 -7.43
N THR A 87 -3.24 8.15 -8.75
CA THR A 87 -2.11 7.66 -9.57
C THR A 87 -1.27 8.80 -10.16
N ASN A 88 -1.87 9.98 -10.29
CA ASN A 88 -1.32 11.14 -11.01
C ASN A 88 -0.61 12.20 -10.14
N ILE A 89 -0.36 11.90 -8.86
CA ILE A 89 0.26 12.85 -7.92
C ILE A 89 1.68 12.43 -7.53
N MET A 90 2.55 13.40 -7.25
CA MET A 90 3.86 13.12 -6.67
C MET A 90 3.67 12.41 -5.33
N LEU A 91 4.37 11.29 -5.13
CA LEU A 91 4.32 10.51 -3.89
C LEU A 91 5.61 10.65 -3.10
N HIS A 92 5.51 10.62 -1.78
CA HIS A 92 6.67 10.59 -0.89
C HIS A 92 7.17 9.16 -0.75
N ILE A 93 8.49 8.99 -0.73
CA ILE A 93 9.16 7.71 -0.57
C ILE A 93 10.05 7.79 0.67
N ASP A 94 9.86 6.89 1.62
CA ASP A 94 10.86 6.61 2.64
C ASP A 94 11.82 5.56 2.06
N MET A 95 12.97 6.02 1.55
CA MET A 95 13.97 5.20 0.86
C MET A 95 14.73 4.26 1.81
N GLU A 96 14.67 4.50 3.12
CA GLU A 96 15.50 3.79 4.09
C GLU A 96 14.82 2.56 4.70
N ARG A 97 13.51 2.36 4.50
CA ARG A 97 12.73 1.44 5.35
C ARG A 97 12.01 0.27 4.67
N ASP A 98 11.85 0.24 3.35
CA ASP A 98 10.96 -0.75 2.70
C ASP A 98 11.60 -1.43 1.49
N PHE A 99 12.14 -2.64 1.67
CA PHE A 99 12.83 -3.37 0.61
C PHE A 99 12.18 -4.66 0.10
N ARG A 100 11.11 -5.22 0.69
CA ARG A 100 10.57 -6.51 0.19
C ARG A 100 9.06 -6.74 0.21
N ASP A 101 8.30 -6.09 1.08
CA ASP A 101 6.84 -6.20 1.08
C ASP A 101 6.27 -4.79 0.94
N HIS A 102 5.25 -4.59 0.10
CA HIS A 102 4.81 -3.25 -0.33
C HIS A 102 3.54 -2.75 0.40
N PRO A 103 3.59 -2.27 1.66
CA PRO A 103 2.44 -1.66 2.34
C PRO A 103 2.51 -0.12 2.49
N SER A 104 3.51 0.56 1.92
CA SER A 104 3.77 2.00 2.12
C SER A 104 3.52 2.92 0.90
N ILE A 105 2.98 2.40 -0.20
CA ILE A 105 2.63 3.20 -1.40
C ILE A 105 1.61 4.31 -1.06
N ARG A 106 2.08 5.54 -0.80
CA ARG A 106 1.25 6.66 -0.32
C ARG A 106 1.72 8.00 -0.88
N CYS A 107 0.77 8.89 -1.16
CA CYS A 107 1.09 10.25 -1.60
C CYS A 107 1.70 11.10 -0.48
N TYR A 108 2.33 12.23 -0.82
CA TYR A 108 2.86 13.16 0.20
C TYR A 108 1.83 13.55 1.27
N LYS A 109 0.54 13.63 0.91
CA LYS A 109 -0.56 13.89 1.86
C LYS A 109 -0.80 12.74 2.83
N HIS A 110 -0.52 11.50 2.42
CA HIS A 110 -0.85 10.29 3.17
C HIS A 110 0.36 9.46 3.61
N LYS A 111 1.59 9.90 3.35
CA LYS A 111 2.83 9.18 3.71
C LYS A 111 2.86 8.76 5.19
N ASP A 112 2.45 9.67 6.08
CA ASP A 112 2.45 9.45 7.52
C ASP A 112 1.08 8.99 8.03
N ARG A 113 0.28 8.35 7.17
CA ARG A 113 -1.14 8.08 7.45
C ARG A 113 -1.56 6.66 7.11
N ASN A 114 -2.04 5.89 8.08
CA ASN A 114 -2.64 4.56 7.83
C ASN A 114 -4.12 4.69 7.45
N PRO A 115 -4.60 3.98 6.41
CA PRO A 115 -6.01 3.96 6.07
C PRO A 115 -6.78 3.03 7.01
N CYS A 116 -8.11 3.15 7.03
CA CYS A 116 -8.97 2.31 7.88
C CYS A 116 -8.93 0.82 7.45
N ALA A 117 -8.72 -0.08 8.41
CA ALA A 117 -8.49 -1.51 8.24
C ALA A 117 -9.67 -2.34 7.72
N ILE A 118 -10.83 -1.74 7.45
CA ILE A 118 -11.97 -2.45 6.83
C ILE A 118 -11.87 -2.40 5.30
N GLU A 119 -11.39 -1.30 4.72
CA GLU A 119 -11.54 -1.03 3.29
C GLU A 119 -10.45 -0.18 2.65
N GLY A 120 -9.51 0.31 3.46
CA GLY A 120 -8.72 1.44 2.99
C GLY A 120 -9.53 2.73 2.86
N CYS A 121 -10.67 2.83 3.56
CA CYS A 121 -11.50 4.04 3.53
C CYS A 121 -10.63 5.29 3.61
N PRO A 122 -10.92 6.38 2.85
CA PRO A 122 -10.09 7.58 2.77
C PRO A 122 -9.83 8.27 4.11
N ARG A 123 -10.58 7.88 5.14
CA ARG A 123 -10.31 8.26 6.52
C ARG A 123 -9.03 7.57 6.94
N THR A 124 -8.02 8.38 7.20
CA THR A 124 -6.71 7.92 7.63
C THR A 124 -6.41 8.39 9.06
N THR A 125 -5.45 7.76 9.72
CA THR A 125 -4.90 8.18 11.03
C THR A 125 -3.40 8.43 10.91
N ALA A 126 -2.86 9.35 11.72
CA ALA A 126 -1.40 9.52 11.82
C ALA A 126 -0.72 8.22 12.26
N LEU A 127 0.39 7.89 11.60
CA LEU A 127 1.37 6.92 12.10
C LEU A 127 1.95 7.43 13.43
N LYS A 128 2.04 6.54 14.43
CA LYS A 128 2.70 6.86 15.71
C LYS A 128 3.94 5.98 15.86
N GLY A 129 5.12 6.61 15.96
CA GLY A 129 6.39 5.91 16.19
C GLY A 129 6.92 5.13 14.99
N SER A 130 7.86 4.20 15.25
CA SER A 130 8.49 3.30 14.28
C SER A 130 7.64 2.06 13.93
N VAL A 131 6.35 2.09 14.22
CA VAL A 131 5.50 0.88 14.21
C VAL A 131 4.89 0.64 12.82
N ARG A 132 4.78 -0.65 12.52
CA ARG A 132 4.60 -1.28 11.22
C ARG A 132 3.33 -0.82 10.49
N THR A 133 3.41 -0.87 9.18
CA THR A 133 2.32 -0.72 8.21
C THR A 133 1.14 -1.68 8.39
N THR A 134 1.23 -2.62 9.34
CA THR A 134 0.19 -3.59 9.74
C THR A 134 -0.70 -3.12 10.89
N ASP A 135 -0.53 -1.91 11.43
CA ASP A 135 -1.37 -1.39 12.53
C ASP A 135 -2.81 -1.16 12.04
N ALA A 136 -3.61 -2.22 12.14
CA ALA A 136 -4.99 -2.25 11.71
C ALA A 136 -5.83 -1.28 12.57
N TRP A 137 -6.13 -0.10 12.02
CA TRP A 137 -6.90 0.94 12.68
C TRP A 137 -8.33 1.02 12.13
N LEU A 138 -9.32 1.31 12.97
CA LEU A 138 -10.70 1.57 12.55
C LEU A 138 -11.06 3.05 12.70
N CYS A 139 -11.58 3.65 11.63
CA CYS A 139 -12.10 5.01 11.68
C CYS A 139 -13.31 5.10 12.61
N SER A 140 -13.56 6.28 13.16
CA SER A 140 -14.64 6.52 14.13
C SER A 140 -16.01 6.06 13.62
N GLU A 141 -16.29 6.21 12.33
CA GLU A 141 -17.55 5.79 11.72
C GLU A 141 -17.66 4.28 11.62
N HIS A 142 -16.63 3.60 11.12
CA HIS A 142 -16.63 2.15 11.09
C HIS A 142 -16.63 1.55 12.50
N TRP A 143 -15.94 2.16 13.44
CA TRP A 143 -16.00 1.77 14.84
C TRP A 143 -17.42 1.87 15.40
N LYS A 144 -18.14 2.96 15.14
CA LYS A 144 -19.56 3.09 15.55
C LYS A 144 -20.46 2.08 14.83
N ARG A 145 -20.22 1.80 13.55
CA ARG A 145 -21.00 0.86 12.75
C ARG A 145 -20.83 -0.59 13.21
N PHE A 146 -19.61 -1.01 13.46
CA PHE A 146 -19.27 -2.42 13.75
C PHE A 146 -19.17 -2.74 15.24
N CYS A 147 -18.95 -1.70 16.07
CA CYS A 147 -18.99 -1.76 17.53
C CYS A 147 -19.93 -0.67 18.09
N PRO A 148 -21.26 -0.73 17.87
CA PRO A 148 -22.18 0.31 18.28
C PRO A 148 -22.20 0.55 19.80
N PRO A 149 -22.51 1.77 20.27
CA PRO A 149 -22.75 2.04 21.68
C PRO A 149 -23.73 1.03 22.28
N ARG A 150 -23.46 0.59 23.52
CA ARG A 150 -24.28 -0.38 24.26
C ARG A 150 -24.43 -1.77 23.63
N SER A 151 -23.80 -2.07 22.49
CA SER A 151 -23.79 -3.43 21.91
C SER A 151 -23.00 -4.43 22.78
N ALA A 152 -23.24 -5.73 22.59
CA ALA A 152 -22.44 -6.79 23.21
C ALA A 152 -20.95 -6.65 22.88
N ARG A 153 -20.60 -6.29 21.64
CA ARG A 153 -19.23 -6.02 21.21
C ARG A 153 -18.61 -4.84 21.97
N ARG A 154 -19.36 -3.76 22.16
CA ARG A 154 -18.89 -2.59 22.93
C ARG A 154 -18.68 -2.93 24.41
N ARG A 155 -19.53 -3.79 24.99
CA ARG A 155 -19.34 -4.31 26.36
C ARG A 155 -18.10 -5.20 26.45
N ALA A 156 -17.90 -6.10 25.49
CA ALA A 156 -16.71 -6.96 25.41
C ALA A 156 -15.42 -6.12 25.30
N TYR A 157 -15.38 -5.13 24.40
CA TYR A 157 -14.27 -4.17 24.30
C TYR A 157 -13.97 -3.49 25.64
N ARG A 158 -15.00 -2.94 26.31
CA ARG A 158 -14.83 -2.27 27.61
C ARG A 158 -14.38 -3.23 28.72
N SER A 159 -14.69 -4.52 28.60
CA SER A 159 -14.34 -5.52 29.61
C SER A 159 -12.82 -5.66 29.78
N PHE A 160 -12.03 -5.50 28.71
CA PHE A 160 -10.57 -5.55 28.79
C PHE A 160 -10.01 -4.42 29.66
N PHE A 161 -10.44 -3.19 29.42
CA PHE A 161 -10.03 -2.03 30.21
C PHE A 161 -10.54 -2.09 31.67
N ASN A 162 -11.74 -2.62 31.88
CA ASN A 162 -12.26 -2.83 33.23
C ASN A 162 -11.45 -3.88 34.00
N LYS A 163 -11.01 -4.95 33.32
CA LYS A 163 -10.11 -5.96 33.90
C LYS A 163 -8.75 -5.35 34.23
N ALA A 164 -8.15 -4.60 33.30
CA ALA A 164 -6.89 -3.88 33.55
C ALA A 164 -6.99 -2.95 34.76
N LYS A 165 -8.08 -2.17 34.86
CA LYS A 165 -8.33 -1.30 36.02
C LYS A 165 -8.48 -2.08 37.33
N LYS A 166 -9.14 -3.23 37.32
CA LYS A 166 -9.26 -4.10 38.52
C LYS A 166 -7.92 -4.67 38.96
N LEU A 167 -6.98 -4.85 38.03
CA LEU A 167 -5.60 -5.26 38.31
C LEU A 167 -4.70 -4.09 38.76
N GLY A 168 -5.25 -2.88 38.90
CA GLY A 168 -4.49 -1.69 39.30
C GLY A 168 -3.63 -1.09 38.18
N LEU A 169 -3.78 -1.53 36.93
CA LEU A 169 -2.97 -1.07 35.80
C LEU A 169 -3.46 0.29 35.29
N THR A 170 -2.51 1.15 34.96
CA THR A 170 -2.73 2.44 34.30
C THR A 170 -2.52 2.34 32.79
N SER A 171 -2.76 3.43 32.06
CA SER A 171 -2.53 3.49 30.61
C SER A 171 -1.05 3.42 30.20
N LYS A 172 -0.13 3.54 31.17
CA LYS A 172 1.32 3.44 30.94
C LYS A 172 1.86 2.03 31.20
N ASP A 173 1.09 1.21 31.89
CA ASP A 173 1.52 -0.12 32.29
C ASP A 173 1.24 -1.13 31.18
N ARG A 174 2.16 -2.07 31.02
CA ARG A 174 1.97 -3.19 30.11
C ARG A 174 0.90 -4.12 30.66
N TRP A 175 0.00 -4.58 29.79
CA TRP A 175 -1.02 -5.55 30.16
C TRP A 175 -0.41 -6.94 30.35
N PRO A 176 -1.00 -7.78 31.23
CA PRO A 176 -0.70 -9.21 31.24
C PRO A 176 -0.93 -9.81 29.86
N VAL A 177 -0.08 -10.76 29.48
CA VAL A 177 -0.05 -11.36 28.14
C VAL A 177 -1.43 -11.91 27.77
N GLU A 178 -2.12 -12.57 28.68
CA GLU A 178 -3.43 -13.18 28.42
C GLU A 178 -4.52 -12.13 28.14
N LEU A 179 -4.42 -10.97 28.80
CA LEU A 179 -5.35 -9.87 28.59
C LEU A 179 -5.09 -9.15 27.26
N GLU A 180 -3.80 -8.95 26.95
CA GLU A 180 -3.34 -8.38 25.69
C GLU A 180 -3.72 -9.28 24.50
N ASP A 181 -3.44 -10.57 24.57
CA ASP A 181 -3.80 -11.56 23.55
C ASP A 181 -5.32 -11.63 23.33
N GLY A 182 -6.10 -11.63 24.42
CA GLY A 182 -7.55 -11.63 24.34
C GLY A 182 -8.09 -10.37 23.64
N TYR A 183 -7.48 -9.22 23.91
CA TYR A 183 -7.83 -7.96 23.27
C TYR A 183 -7.51 -7.99 21.77
N TRP A 184 -6.31 -8.45 21.40
CA TRP A 184 -5.90 -8.53 19.99
C TRP A 184 -6.76 -9.52 19.20
N ARG A 185 -7.09 -10.69 19.78
CA ARG A 185 -8.04 -11.64 19.16
C ARG A 185 -9.42 -11.01 18.95
N PHE A 186 -9.93 -10.26 19.93
CA PHE A 186 -11.18 -9.52 19.77
C PHE A 186 -11.08 -8.50 18.62
N TRP A 187 -9.98 -7.77 18.55
CA TRP A 187 -9.73 -6.76 17.54
C TRP A 187 -9.67 -7.35 16.12
N ASP A 188 -8.91 -8.42 15.95
CA ASP A 188 -8.77 -9.15 14.69
C ASP A 188 -10.12 -9.70 14.21
N LEU A 189 -10.89 -10.32 15.11
CA LEU A 189 -12.22 -10.82 14.80
C LEU A 189 -13.19 -9.70 14.43
N LEU A 190 -13.10 -8.53 15.08
CA LEU A 190 -13.93 -7.39 14.73
C LEU A 190 -13.63 -6.91 13.30
N ILE A 191 -12.35 -6.79 12.94
CA ILE A 191 -11.93 -6.37 11.61
C ILE A 191 -12.36 -7.41 10.56
N ARG A 192 -12.10 -8.69 10.78
CA ARG A 192 -12.51 -9.79 9.88
C ARG A 192 -14.01 -9.77 9.61
N ASN A 193 -14.82 -9.66 10.67
CA ASN A 193 -16.29 -9.60 10.56
C ASN A 193 -16.77 -8.32 9.86
N ALA A 194 -16.11 -7.19 10.12
CA ALA A 194 -16.46 -5.93 9.49
C ALA A 194 -16.18 -5.96 7.98
N ARG A 195 -15.05 -6.55 7.56
CA ARG A 195 -14.71 -6.81 6.16
C ARG A 195 -15.72 -7.73 5.49
N ALA A 196 -16.01 -8.88 6.09
CA ALA A 196 -16.96 -9.86 5.54
C ALA A 196 -18.37 -9.26 5.32
N LYS A 197 -18.85 -8.46 6.29
CA LYS A 197 -20.16 -7.80 6.20
C LYS A 197 -20.18 -6.72 5.11
N HIS A 198 -19.08 -6.03 4.87
CA HIS A 198 -19.01 -5.05 3.79
C HIS A 198 -18.97 -5.70 2.40
N ALA A 199 -18.20 -6.77 2.23
CA ALA A 199 -18.21 -7.57 1.00
C ALA A 199 -19.62 -8.09 0.64
N ALA A 200 -20.39 -8.53 1.64
CA ALA A 200 -21.76 -9.00 1.45
C ALA A 200 -22.77 -7.92 1.02
N THR A 201 -22.44 -6.62 1.18
CA THR A 201 -23.35 -5.52 0.80
C THR A 201 -23.21 -5.07 -0.65
N GLY A 202 -22.29 -5.66 -1.44
CA GLY A 202 -22.08 -5.33 -2.86
C GLY A 202 -21.61 -3.89 -3.12
N ALA A 203 -21.35 -3.11 -2.06
CA ALA A 203 -20.95 -1.71 -2.16
C ALA A 203 -19.47 -1.52 -2.52
N LEU A 204 -18.69 -2.59 -2.54
CA LEU A 204 -17.27 -2.61 -2.88
C LEU A 204 -16.90 -3.91 -3.56
N ASP A 205 -16.07 -3.81 -4.59
CA ASP A 205 -15.41 -4.92 -5.26
C ASP A 205 -14.22 -5.40 -4.41
N PRO A 206 -14.31 -6.60 -3.80
CA PRO A 206 -13.22 -7.15 -2.98
C PRO A 206 -11.92 -7.36 -3.76
N SER A 207 -12.01 -7.62 -5.08
CA SER A 207 -10.85 -7.81 -5.94
C SER A 207 -10.10 -6.49 -6.15
N GLU A 208 -10.82 -5.37 -6.28
CA GLU A 208 -10.25 -4.03 -6.39
C GLU A 208 -9.58 -3.58 -5.09
N ILE A 209 -10.16 -3.92 -3.93
CA ILE A 209 -9.54 -3.69 -2.62
C ILE A 209 -8.28 -4.55 -2.45
N ASN A 210 -8.35 -5.85 -2.73
CA ASN A 210 -7.20 -6.75 -2.60
C ASN A 210 -6.05 -6.30 -3.52
N ARG A 211 -6.37 -5.85 -4.74
CA ARG A 211 -5.42 -5.20 -5.66
C ARG A 211 -4.81 -3.93 -5.07
N LEU A 212 -5.62 -3.04 -4.49
CA LEU A 212 -5.14 -1.80 -3.85
C LEU A 212 -4.22 -2.08 -2.65
N PHE A 213 -4.47 -3.14 -1.91
CA PHE A 213 -3.68 -3.53 -0.75
C PHE A 213 -2.51 -4.47 -1.06
N GLY A 214 -2.42 -5.01 -2.27
CA GLY A 214 -1.41 -6.01 -2.63
C GLY A 214 -1.57 -7.30 -1.83
N TRP A 215 -2.80 -7.64 -1.46
CA TRP A 215 -3.11 -8.89 -0.76
C TRP A 215 -3.45 -9.94 -1.82
N THR A 216 -2.66 -11.00 -1.90
CA THR A 216 -3.03 -12.20 -2.67
C THR A 216 -4.14 -12.91 -1.92
N GLU A 217 -5.16 -13.38 -2.66
CA GLU A 217 -6.24 -14.22 -2.14
C GLU A 217 -5.71 -15.48 -1.44
#